data_AF-A0A925YQQ0-F1
#
_entry.id   AF-A0A925YQQ0-F1
#
_cell.length_a   1.000
_cell.length_b   1.000
_cell.length_c   1.000
_cell.angle_alpha   90.00
_cell.angle_beta   90.00
_cell.angle_gamma   90.00
#
_symmetry.space_group_name_H-M   'P 1'
#
loop_
_entity.id
_entity.type
_entity.pdbx_description
1 polymer ?
#
loop_
_entity_poly.entity_id
_entity_poly.type
_entity_poly.pdbx_seq_one_letter_code
_entity_poly.pdbx_strand_id
1 'polypeptide(L)'
;MAKAKAKSGKARKPADDNLLLVATRKGAWIYRGDAARKQWRSTGPHFLGHIIQHLMLDPRDGKTLLAAASTGHLGPTIFRSTDLGRSWKEAKHPPGFKKQEGGRTVNHTFWLTPAHNNEPNVWYAGSSPQ
;
A
#
# COMPACT_ATOMS: atom_id res chain seq x y z
N MET A 1 40.71 -18.23 19.32
CA MET A 1 39.65 -17.53 18.55
C MET A 1 38.56 -18.52 18.19
N ALA A 2 37.41 -18.49 18.87
CA ALA A 2 36.29 -19.38 18.56
C ALA A 2 35.36 -18.70 17.53
N LYS A 3 35.21 -19.29 16.35
CA LYS A 3 34.25 -18.84 15.33
C LYS A 3 32.84 -19.20 15.79
N ALA A 4 32.00 -18.18 16.01
CA ALA A 4 30.57 -18.37 16.26
C ALA A 4 29.88 -18.91 15.00
N LYS A 5 29.21 -20.07 15.11
CA LYS A 5 28.34 -20.59 14.04
C LYS A 5 27.09 -19.71 13.93
N ALA A 6 26.91 -19.09 12.77
CA ALA A 6 25.65 -18.43 12.43
C ALA A 6 24.52 -19.47 12.38
N LYS A 7 23.49 -19.29 13.22
CA LYS A 7 22.28 -20.12 13.17
C LYS A 7 21.50 -19.75 11.90
N SER A 8 21.41 -20.70 10.97
CA SER A 8 20.53 -20.64 9.81
C SER A 8 19.08 -20.55 10.29
N GLY A 9 18.44 -19.39 10.11
CA GLY A 9 17.03 -19.20 10.42
C GLY A 9 16.16 -19.86 9.34
N LYS A 10 15.29 -20.79 9.76
CA LYS A 10 14.24 -21.36 8.91
C LYS A 10 13.46 -20.23 8.23
N ALA A 11 13.34 -20.27 6.90
CA ALA A 11 12.50 -19.33 6.16
C ALA A 11 11.05 -19.42 6.70
N ARG A 12 10.55 -18.31 7.24
CA ARG A 12 9.22 -18.25 7.87
C ARG A 12 8.13 -18.35 6.81
N LYS A 13 7.03 -19.04 7.16
CA LYS A 13 5.82 -19.06 6.34
C LYS A 13 5.25 -17.63 6.29
N PRO A 14 4.84 -17.11 5.12
CA PRO A 14 4.32 -15.75 4.96
C PRO A 14 3.10 -15.41 5.84
N ALA A 15 2.38 -16.42 6.34
CA ALA A 15 1.16 -16.25 7.13
C ALA A 15 1.38 -15.95 8.62
N ASP A 16 2.61 -16.07 9.14
CA ASP A 16 2.89 -15.90 10.58
C ASP A 16 3.40 -14.49 10.96
N ASP A 17 3.66 -13.62 9.99
CA ASP A 17 4.21 -12.29 10.24
C ASP A 17 3.10 -11.23 10.22
N ASN A 18 3.01 -10.46 11.32
CA ASN A 18 2.05 -9.36 11.48
C ASN A 18 2.44 -8.19 10.56
N LEU A 19 1.47 -7.62 9.84
CA LEU A 19 1.70 -6.44 9.00
C LEU A 19 1.04 -5.20 9.59
N LEU A 20 1.81 -4.11 9.65
CA LEU A 20 1.30 -2.77 9.94
C LEU A 20 1.66 -1.85 8.78
N LEU A 21 0.63 -1.25 8.18
CA LEU A 21 0.71 -0.35 7.04
C LEU A 21 0.51 1.08 7.55
N VAL A 22 1.51 1.93 7.37
CA VAL A 22 1.50 3.32 7.87
C VAL A 22 1.53 4.28 6.69
N ALA A 23 0.45 5.02 6.52
CA ALA A 23 0.31 6.09 5.53
C ALA A 23 0.51 7.46 6.20
N THR A 24 1.29 8.34 5.59
CA THR A 24 1.61 9.66 6.16
C THR A 24 1.60 10.76 5.09
N ARG A 25 1.70 12.01 5.53
CA ARG A 25 1.90 13.17 4.63
C ARG A 25 3.28 13.23 3.95
N LYS A 26 4.21 12.34 4.29
CA LYS A 26 5.60 12.36 3.78
C LYS A 26 6.05 11.02 3.18
N GLY A 27 5.13 10.09 2.99
CA GLY A 27 5.39 8.76 2.44
C GLY A 27 4.66 7.65 3.19
N ALA A 28 5.03 6.41 2.93
CA ALA A 28 4.48 5.22 3.57
C ALA A 28 5.57 4.31 4.16
N TRP A 29 5.23 3.58 5.22
CA TRP A 29 6.07 2.54 5.81
C TRP A 29 5.29 1.24 5.96
N ILE A 30 5.97 0.13 5.73
CA ILE A 30 5.43 -1.22 5.96
C ILE A 30 6.28 -1.87 7.04
N TYR A 31 5.65 -2.18 8.18
CA TYR A 31 6.26 -2.87 9.30
C TYR A 31 5.83 -4.33 9.30
N ARG A 32 6.81 -5.22 9.48
CA ARG A 32 6.65 -6.67 9.61
C ARG A 32 7.07 -7.07 11.01
N GLY A 33 6.10 -7.48 11.81
CA GLY A 33 6.29 -8.01 13.14
C GLY A 33 6.36 -9.53 13.13
N ASP A 34 7.12 -10.11 14.03
CA ASP A 34 6.98 -11.54 14.30
C ASP A 34 5.60 -11.88 14.89
N ALA A 35 5.24 -13.17 14.89
CA ALA A 35 3.97 -13.65 15.47
C ALA A 35 3.75 -13.16 16.92
N ALA A 36 4.82 -13.05 17.70
CA ALA A 36 4.78 -12.56 19.08
C ALA A 36 4.66 -11.02 19.22
N ARG A 37 4.74 -10.27 18.11
CA ARG A 37 4.75 -8.80 18.05
C ARG A 37 5.87 -8.14 18.86
N LYS A 38 6.98 -8.84 19.08
CA LYS A 38 8.14 -8.39 19.86
C LYS A 38 9.25 -7.82 18.99
N GLN A 39 9.40 -8.32 17.78
CA GLN A 39 10.47 -7.91 16.86
C GLN A 39 9.85 -7.39 15.57
N TRP A 40 10.21 -6.18 15.18
CA TRP A 40 9.67 -5.51 14.01
C TRP A 40 10.78 -5.10 13.06
N ARG A 41 10.55 -5.28 11.75
CA ARG A 41 11.39 -4.75 10.68
C ARG A 41 10.54 -3.84 9.81
N SER A 42 11.08 -2.70 9.42
CA SER A 42 10.38 -1.75 8.56
C SER A 42 10.99 -1.71 7.16
N THR A 43 10.17 -1.32 6.19
CA THR A 43 10.61 -0.89 4.86
C THR A 43 9.98 0.47 4.56
N GLY A 44 10.75 1.35 3.93
CA GLY A 44 10.34 2.71 3.59
C GLY A 44 11.46 3.73 3.83
N PRO A 45 11.20 5.03 3.63
CA PRO A 45 9.94 5.58 3.13
C PRO A 45 9.64 5.14 1.69
N HIS A 46 8.48 4.54 1.48
CA HIS A 46 7.88 4.42 0.15
C HIS A 46 7.30 5.77 -0.23
N PHE A 47 7.44 6.18 -1.49
CA PHE A 47 6.88 7.45 -1.99
C PHE A 47 7.32 8.68 -1.17
N LEU A 48 8.61 8.78 -0.86
CA LEU A 48 9.15 9.90 -0.08
C LEU A 48 8.71 11.25 -0.68
N GLY A 49 8.07 12.08 0.14
CA GLY A 49 7.58 13.40 -0.26
C GLY A 49 6.15 13.41 -0.82
N HIS A 50 5.56 12.26 -1.14
CA HIS A 50 4.15 12.16 -1.51
C HIS A 50 3.28 12.06 -0.25
N ILE A 51 2.04 12.55 -0.34
CA ILE A 51 1.03 12.31 0.69
C ILE A 51 0.37 10.97 0.38
N ILE A 52 0.46 10.01 1.31
CA ILE A 52 -0.25 8.75 1.22
C ILE A 52 -1.45 8.85 2.15
N GLN A 53 -2.65 8.73 1.57
CA GLN A 53 -3.92 8.86 2.29
C GLN A 53 -4.34 7.52 2.91
N HIS A 54 -4.15 6.43 2.16
CA HIS A 54 -4.51 5.09 2.61
C HIS A 54 -3.59 4.04 1.96
N LEU A 55 -3.23 3.00 2.71
CA LEU A 55 -2.42 1.89 2.27
C LEU A 55 -3.11 0.59 2.71
N MET A 56 -3.49 -0.27 1.76
CA MET A 56 -4.30 -1.45 2.05
C MET A 56 -3.76 -2.71 1.39
N LEU A 57 -3.69 -3.80 2.18
CA LEU A 57 -3.43 -5.16 1.71
C LEU A 57 -4.72 -5.81 1.24
N ASP A 58 -4.66 -6.50 0.10
CA ASP A 58 -5.71 -7.42 -0.30
C ASP A 58 -5.69 -8.67 0.60
N PRO A 59 -6.69 -8.90 1.46
CA PRO A 59 -6.73 -10.09 2.28
C PRO A 59 -7.00 -11.36 1.45
N ARG A 60 -7.45 -11.22 0.19
CA ARG A 60 -7.81 -12.33 -0.69
C ARG A 60 -6.59 -13.07 -1.22
N ASP A 61 -5.49 -12.36 -1.45
CA ASP A 61 -4.25 -12.93 -1.97
C ASP A 61 -3.04 -12.79 -1.05
N GLY A 62 -3.15 -11.98 0.02
CA GLY A 62 -2.11 -11.77 1.01
C GLY A 62 -0.82 -11.15 0.49
N LYS A 63 -0.83 -10.56 -0.72
CA LYS A 63 0.38 -9.98 -1.35
C LYS A 63 0.17 -8.66 -2.09
N THR A 64 -1.03 -8.42 -2.62
CA THR A 64 -1.33 -7.21 -3.39
C THR A 64 -1.60 -6.05 -2.44
N LEU A 65 -0.89 -4.93 -2.63
CA LEU A 65 -1.13 -3.69 -1.90
C LEU A 65 -1.59 -2.60 -2.85
N LEU A 66 -2.54 -1.78 -2.40
CA LEU A 66 -2.87 -0.51 -3.04
C LEU A 66 -2.54 0.67 -2.11
N ALA A 67 -1.98 1.73 -2.69
CA ALA A 67 -1.67 2.99 -2.01
C ALA A 67 -2.39 4.15 -2.70
N ALA A 68 -3.27 4.85 -1.98
CA ALA A 68 -3.89 6.09 -2.45
C ALA A 68 -2.92 7.25 -2.19
N ALA A 69 -2.44 7.88 -3.25
CA ALA A 69 -1.37 8.88 -3.18
C ALA A 69 -1.79 10.21 -3.81
N SER A 70 -1.33 11.31 -3.21
CA SER A 70 -1.32 12.64 -3.82
C SER A 70 0.15 13.04 -4.02
N THR A 71 0.56 13.13 -5.29
CA THR A 71 1.96 13.29 -5.70
C THR A 71 2.34 14.75 -5.98
N GLY A 72 1.47 15.69 -5.61
CA GLY A 72 1.61 17.10 -5.92
C GLY A 72 1.19 17.39 -7.36
N HIS A 73 2.17 17.54 -8.26
CA HIS A 73 1.95 18.03 -9.63
C HIS A 73 1.23 17.04 -10.56
N LEU A 74 1.31 15.72 -10.30
CA LEU A 74 0.59 14.73 -11.12
C LEU A 74 -0.85 14.50 -10.63
N GLY A 75 -1.25 15.14 -9.53
CA GLY A 75 -2.57 14.98 -8.93
C GLY A 75 -2.74 13.66 -8.14
N PRO A 76 -3.98 13.28 -7.82
CA PRO A 76 -4.28 12.07 -7.07
C PRO A 76 -4.22 10.83 -7.95
N THR A 77 -3.59 9.77 -7.44
CA THR A 77 -3.42 8.50 -8.14
C THR A 77 -3.48 7.31 -7.17
N ILE A 78 -3.46 6.10 -7.71
CA ILE A 78 -3.33 4.87 -6.95
C ILE A 78 -2.09 4.13 -7.44
N PHE A 79 -1.23 3.71 -6.52
CA PHE A 79 -0.14 2.79 -6.81
C PHE A 79 -0.52 1.37 -6.40
N ARG A 80 -0.10 0.39 -7.21
CA ARG A 80 -0.29 -1.03 -6.94
C ARG A 80 1.06 -1.73 -6.80
N SER A 81 1.17 -2.57 -5.79
CA SER A 81 2.23 -3.57 -5.65
C SER A 81 1.62 -4.97 -5.65
N THR A 82 2.32 -5.95 -6.22
CA THR A 82 1.95 -7.38 -6.19
C THR A 82 2.98 -8.24 -5.46
N ASP A 83 3.95 -7.59 -4.81
CA ASP A 83 5.11 -8.21 -4.15
C ASP A 83 5.31 -7.66 -2.73
N LEU A 84 4.21 -7.29 -2.07
CA LEU A 84 4.17 -6.70 -0.72
C LEU A 84 5.06 -5.45 -0.57
N GLY A 85 5.01 -4.58 -1.57
CA GLY A 85 5.58 -3.24 -1.54
C GLY A 85 7.06 -3.17 -1.95
N ARG A 86 7.63 -4.22 -2.54
CA ARG A 86 9.00 -4.17 -3.08
C ARG A 86 9.06 -3.35 -4.37
N SER A 87 8.02 -3.45 -5.20
CA SER A 87 7.85 -2.64 -6.40
C SER A 87 6.42 -2.10 -6.49
N TRP A 88 6.28 -0.93 -7.12
CA TRP A 88 5.01 -0.22 -7.27
C TRP A 88 4.81 0.21 -8.72
N LYS A 89 3.57 0.14 -9.18
CA LYS A 89 3.13 0.61 -10.50
C LYS A 89 2.00 1.60 -10.32
N GLU A 90 2.09 2.74 -10.98
CA GLU A 90 1.03 3.74 -11.00
C GLU A 90 -0.18 3.25 -11.82
N ALA A 91 -1.38 3.64 -11.42
CA ALA A 91 -2.59 3.42 -12.19
C ALA A 91 -2.50 4.12 -13.55
N LYS A 92 -2.75 3.36 -14.64
CA LYS A 92 -2.86 3.94 -15.99
C LYS A 92 -4.04 4.91 -16.11
N HIS A 93 -5.11 4.64 -15.37
CA HIS A 93 -6.33 5.43 -15.31
C HIS A 93 -6.71 5.64 -13.83
N PRO A 94 -6.19 6.68 -13.17
CA PRO A 94 -6.55 6.97 -11.79
C PRO A 94 -8.03 7.38 -11.66
N PRO A 95 -8.63 7.29 -10.45
CA PRO A 95 -9.99 7.74 -10.21
C PRO A 95 -10.20 9.19 -10.69
N GLY A 96 -11.26 9.39 -11.47
CA GLY A 96 -11.61 10.70 -12.02
C GLY A 96 -13.10 10.76 -12.34
N PHE A 97 -13.69 11.94 -12.19
CA PHE A 97 -15.03 12.19 -12.68
C PHE A 97 -15.02 12.30 -14.21
N LYS A 98 -16.19 12.08 -14.82
CA LYS A 98 -16.36 12.33 -16.25
C LYS A 98 -16.03 13.79 -16.57
N LYS A 99 -15.31 14.02 -17.66
CA LYS A 99 -15.01 15.37 -18.13
C LYS A 99 -16.31 16.04 -18.60
N GLN A 100 -16.64 17.16 -17.98
CA GLN A 100 -17.78 18.00 -18.31
C GLN A 100 -17.38 19.45 -18.05
N GLU A 101 -17.88 20.39 -18.83
CA GLU A 101 -17.67 21.82 -18.60
C GLU A 101 -18.24 22.22 -17.22
N GLY A 102 -17.42 22.88 -16.40
CA GLY A 102 -17.76 23.17 -14.99
C GLY A 102 -17.82 21.93 -14.07
N GLY A 103 -17.39 20.76 -14.54
CA GLY A 103 -17.40 19.51 -13.79
C GLY A 103 -16.38 19.48 -12.64
N ARG A 104 -16.66 18.64 -11.64
CA ARG A 104 -15.78 18.44 -10.48
C ARG A 104 -14.54 17.66 -10.86
N THR A 105 -13.45 17.90 -10.13
CA THR A 105 -12.22 17.10 -10.19
C THR A 105 -12.03 16.33 -8.89
N VAL A 106 -11.35 15.19 -8.97
CA VAL A 106 -10.94 14.47 -7.75
C VAL A 106 -9.80 15.25 -7.12
N ASN A 107 -9.94 15.60 -5.84
CA ASN A 107 -8.87 16.22 -5.06
C ASN A 107 -7.92 15.15 -4.52
N HIS A 108 -8.47 14.14 -3.84
CA HIS A 108 -7.72 12.96 -3.39
C HIS A 108 -8.62 11.73 -3.22
N THR A 109 -8.02 10.55 -3.34
CA THR A 109 -8.63 9.29 -2.89
C THR A 109 -8.30 9.10 -1.42
N PHE A 110 -9.31 9.03 -0.55
CA PHE A 110 -9.11 8.91 0.89
C PHE A 110 -9.31 7.48 1.41
N TRP A 111 -9.98 6.62 0.64
CA TRP A 111 -10.29 5.26 1.06
C TRP A 111 -10.12 4.26 -0.07
N LEU A 112 -9.71 3.04 0.30
CA LEU A 112 -9.56 1.90 -0.61
C LEU A 112 -10.17 0.70 0.08
N THR A 113 -10.86 -0.17 -0.66
CA THR A 113 -11.41 -1.41 -0.13
C THR A 113 -11.48 -2.46 -1.24
N PRO A 114 -10.96 -3.69 -1.02
CA PRO A 114 -11.14 -4.78 -1.97
C PRO A 114 -12.62 -5.16 -2.03
N ALA A 115 -13.08 -5.56 -3.22
CA ALA A 115 -14.41 -6.13 -3.37
C ALA A 115 -14.50 -7.52 -2.71
N HIS A 116 -15.65 -8.17 -2.84
CA HIS A 116 -15.87 -9.50 -2.31
C HIS A 116 -14.93 -10.56 -2.94
N ASN A 117 -14.80 -11.72 -2.28
CA ASN A 117 -13.87 -12.79 -2.69
C ASN A 117 -14.19 -13.39 -4.07
N ASN A 118 -15.45 -13.30 -4.53
CA ASN A 118 -15.86 -13.73 -5.87
C ASN A 118 -15.46 -12.74 -6.98
N GLU A 119 -14.94 -11.56 -6.64
CA GLU A 119 -14.49 -10.53 -7.56
C GLU A 119 -13.02 -10.14 -7.29
N PRO A 120 -12.06 -11.08 -7.40
CA PRO A 120 -10.70 -10.93 -6.87
C PRO A 120 -9.88 -9.78 -7.47
N ASN A 121 -10.31 -9.23 -8.61
CA ASN A 121 -9.61 -8.12 -9.29
C ASN A 121 -10.33 -6.77 -9.14
N VAL A 122 -11.39 -6.71 -8.34
CA VAL A 122 -12.20 -5.51 -8.15
C VAL A 122 -11.88 -4.85 -6.81
N TRP A 123 -11.84 -3.52 -6.84
CA TRP A 123 -11.59 -2.63 -5.70
C TRP A 123 -12.50 -1.41 -5.82
N TYR A 124 -12.86 -0.83 -4.68
CA TYR A 124 -13.54 0.45 -4.59
C TYR A 124 -12.58 1.51 -4.04
N ALA A 125 -12.68 2.72 -4.60
CA ALA A 125 -11.91 3.88 -4.19
C ALA A 125 -12.86 5.01 -3.80
N GLY A 126 -12.81 5.43 -2.53
CA GLY A 126 -13.54 6.59 -2.03
C GLY A 126 -12.75 7.86 -2.32
N SER A 127 -13.33 8.77 -3.10
CA SER A 127 -12.69 10.04 -3.49
C SER A 127 -13.39 11.25 -2.90
N SER A 128 -12.61 12.27 -2.52
CA SER A 128 -13.13 13.59 -2.21
C SER A 128 -12.98 14.50 -3.45
N PRO A 129 -14.08 15.12 -3.91
CA PRO A 129 -14.03 16.15 -4.95
C PRO A 129 -13.48 17.49 -4.43
N GLN A 130 -12.98 18.31 -5.35
CA GLN A 130 -12.71 19.73 -5.10
C GLN A 130 -13.98 20.57 -5.20
#